data_AF-A0A2E3QL47-F1
#
_entry.id   AF-A0A2E3QL47-F1
#
_cell.length_a   1.000
_cell.length_b   1.000
_cell.length_c   1.000
_cell.angle_alpha   90.00
_cell.angle_beta   90.00
_cell.angle_gamma   90.00
#
_symmetry.space_group_name_H-M   'P 1'
#
loop_
_entity.id
_entity.type
_entity.pdbx_description
1 polymer ?
#
loop_
_entity_poly.entity_id
_entity_poly.type
_entity_poly.pdbx_seq_one_letter_code
_entity_poly.pdbx_strand_id
1 'polypeptide(L)'
;MNKLTQIAVGALFSVSALMSSTAIAEGDVSFNVGYVSEYYFRGILQKNSSASAGADYENGGFYVGTWAADVGDGLEVDLYAGYGFETEAGFSASVGFTGYYYTGEFDDTYEEFNLNLGYSWISLEYSVGEWDGFGAPSDYDFFGLTIDPGNGFYGTFGSFGDESDGEYFEIGYGTTVAELDIGIAAIFSSEELSDQADSAGNPDESQAIVFSIGKSF
;
A
#
# COMPACT_ATOMS: atom_id res chain seq x y z
N MET A 1 3.03 -24.31 -13.41
CA MET A 1 3.85 -23.15 -13.79
C MET A 1 3.59 -22.83 -15.26
N ASN A 2 2.74 -21.85 -15.53
CA ASN A 2 2.41 -21.46 -16.89
C ASN A 2 3.51 -20.54 -17.44
N LYS A 3 3.70 -20.53 -18.77
CA LYS A 3 4.80 -19.80 -19.42
C LYS A 3 4.80 -18.29 -19.19
N LEU A 4 3.70 -17.72 -18.71
CA LEU A 4 3.56 -16.32 -18.32
C LEU A 4 4.30 -16.01 -17.01
N THR A 5 4.24 -16.92 -16.02
CA THR A 5 4.91 -16.76 -14.71
C THR A 5 6.45 -16.77 -14.84
N GLN A 6 6.99 -17.40 -15.88
CA GLN A 6 8.44 -17.43 -16.14
C GLN A 6 8.98 -16.16 -16.81
N ILE A 7 8.11 -15.33 -17.40
CA ILE A 7 8.53 -14.11 -18.10
C ILE A 7 8.60 -12.93 -17.12
N ALA A 8 7.74 -12.88 -16.09
CA ALA A 8 7.78 -11.84 -15.05
C ALA A 8 9.00 -11.98 -14.11
N VAL A 9 9.35 -13.19 -13.70
CA VAL A 9 10.45 -13.45 -12.75
C VAL A 9 11.84 -13.33 -13.41
N GLY A 10 11.92 -13.43 -14.74
CA GLY A 10 13.19 -13.49 -15.49
C GLY A 10 13.89 -12.16 -15.76
N ALA A 11 13.27 -11.02 -15.45
CA ALA A 11 13.80 -9.69 -15.80
C ALA A 11 14.43 -8.91 -14.63
N LEU A 12 14.33 -9.40 -13.39
CA LEU A 12 14.58 -8.59 -12.18
C LEU A 12 15.99 -8.68 -11.56
N PHE A 13 16.97 -9.34 -12.18
CA PHE A 13 18.31 -9.49 -11.55
C PHE A 13 19.50 -9.02 -12.38
N SER A 14 19.39 -7.88 -13.07
CA SER A 14 20.57 -7.24 -13.68
C SER A 14 20.49 -5.71 -13.79
N VAL A 15 20.30 -5.00 -12.68
CA VAL A 15 20.70 -3.58 -12.63
C VAL A 15 22.20 -3.53 -12.32
N SER A 16 23.01 -3.71 -13.36
CA SER A 16 24.40 -3.27 -13.32
C SER A 16 24.41 -1.76 -13.45
N ALA A 17 24.91 -1.09 -12.41
CA ALA A 17 25.14 0.35 -12.38
C ALA A 17 26.01 0.78 -13.58
N LEU A 18 25.36 1.36 -14.59
CA LEU A 18 26.00 2.17 -15.62
C LEU A 18 25.17 3.44 -15.74
N MET A 19 25.50 4.42 -14.89
CA MET A 19 25.06 5.79 -15.11
C MET A 19 25.62 6.26 -16.45
N SER A 20 24.74 6.52 -17.40
CA SER A 20 25.05 7.29 -18.59
C SER A 20 23.93 8.30 -18.80
N SER A 21 24.27 9.55 -18.48
CA SER A 21 23.46 10.74 -18.66
C SER A 21 23.06 10.91 -20.13
N THR A 22 21.79 10.67 -20.44
CA THR A 22 21.16 11.19 -21.66
C THR A 22 19.89 11.91 -21.26
N ALA A 23 19.88 13.22 -21.47
CA ALA A 23 18.74 14.10 -21.23
C ALA A 23 17.53 13.64 -22.06
N ILE A 24 16.51 13.14 -21.37
CA ILE A 24 15.15 12.87 -21.84
C ILE A 24 14.25 13.50 -20.75
N ALA A 25 13.15 14.14 -21.16
CA ALA A 25 12.22 14.93 -20.35
C ALA A 25 12.28 14.63 -18.83
N GLU A 26 12.58 15.66 -18.03
CA GLU A 26 12.78 15.62 -16.57
C GLU A 26 11.59 14.89 -15.91
N GLY A 27 11.83 13.64 -15.52
CA GLY A 27 10.94 12.86 -14.69
C GLY A 27 11.75 12.39 -13.49
N ASP A 28 11.12 12.41 -12.33
CA ASP A 28 11.76 12.12 -11.06
C ASP A 28 11.67 10.62 -10.80
N VAL A 29 12.82 10.00 -10.52
CA VAL A 29 12.88 8.60 -10.06
C VAL A 29 13.25 8.63 -8.59
N SER A 30 12.43 8.00 -7.76
CA SER A 30 12.69 7.85 -6.33
C SER A 30 12.67 6.38 -5.94
N PHE A 31 13.30 6.09 -4.81
CA PHE A 31 13.33 4.75 -4.22
C PHE A 31 13.00 4.83 -2.74
N ASN A 32 12.43 3.76 -2.21
CA ASN A 32 12.19 3.65 -0.78
C ASN A 32 12.54 2.25 -0.26
N VAL A 33 12.89 2.18 1.02
CA VAL A 33 13.02 0.93 1.77
C VAL A 33 12.39 1.12 3.15
N GLY A 34 11.77 0.06 3.66
CA GLY A 34 11.02 0.10 4.91
C GLY A 34 11.07 -1.19 5.70
N TYR A 35 10.72 -1.08 6.96
CA TYR A 35 10.42 -2.18 7.86
C TYR A 35 9.29 -1.79 8.81
N VAL A 36 8.39 -2.73 9.05
CA VAL A 36 7.31 -2.62 10.03
C VAL A 36 7.32 -3.83 10.96
N SER A 37 7.03 -3.60 12.25
CA SER A 37 6.92 -4.70 13.22
C SER A 37 5.80 -5.66 12.86
N GLU A 38 4.71 -5.14 12.28
CA GLU A 38 3.56 -5.87 11.76
C GLU A 38 3.09 -5.11 10.51
N TYR A 39 2.94 -5.82 9.40
CA TYR A 39 2.43 -5.26 8.15
C TYR A 39 0.92 -5.44 8.11
N TYR A 40 0.22 -4.32 8.20
CA TYR A 40 -1.22 -4.24 7.99
C TYR A 40 -1.51 -3.59 6.63
N PHE A 41 -2.39 -4.20 5.84
CA PHE A 41 -2.96 -3.61 4.63
C PHE A 41 -4.43 -3.32 4.88
N ARG A 42 -4.83 -2.04 4.87
CA ARG A 42 -6.21 -1.58 5.11
C ARG A 42 -6.87 -2.25 6.33
N GLY A 43 -6.13 -2.36 7.43
CA GLY A 43 -6.61 -2.97 8.69
C GLY A 43 -6.47 -4.49 8.78
N ILE A 44 -6.04 -5.18 7.73
CA ILE A 44 -5.85 -6.64 7.70
C ILE A 44 -4.37 -6.97 7.93
N LEU A 45 -4.05 -7.76 8.95
CA LEU A 45 -2.68 -8.22 9.20
C LEU A 45 -2.20 -9.13 8.06
N GLN A 46 -1.18 -8.70 7.33
CA GLN A 46 -0.53 -9.48 6.29
C GLN A 46 0.60 -10.33 6.88
N LYS A 47 1.47 -9.71 7.68
CA LYS A 47 2.64 -10.40 8.23
C LYS A 47 3.23 -9.75 9.46
N ASN A 48 3.62 -10.57 10.43
CA ASN A 48 4.55 -10.16 11.48
C ASN A 48 5.96 -9.96 10.93
N SER A 49 6.58 -8.82 11.26
CA SER A 49 7.94 -8.42 10.87
C SER A 49 8.13 -8.45 9.35
N SER A 50 7.76 -7.36 8.67
CA SER A 50 7.87 -7.24 7.22
C SER A 50 8.88 -6.18 6.82
N ALA A 51 9.68 -6.49 5.80
CA ALA A 51 10.55 -5.54 5.12
C ALA A 51 9.99 -5.25 3.73
N SER A 52 10.15 -4.02 3.28
CA SER A 52 9.64 -3.56 1.99
C SER A 52 10.61 -2.67 1.24
N ALA A 53 10.40 -2.56 -0.06
CA ALA A 53 11.11 -1.63 -0.92
C ALA A 53 10.25 -1.24 -2.14
N GLY A 54 10.48 -0.04 -2.66
CA GLY A 54 9.77 0.46 -3.82
C GLY A 54 10.62 1.35 -4.72
N ALA A 55 10.10 1.58 -5.92
CA ALA A 55 10.66 2.48 -6.91
C ALA A 55 9.53 3.17 -7.67
N ASP A 56 9.67 4.47 -7.87
CA ASP A 56 8.67 5.31 -8.48
C ASP A 56 9.27 6.13 -9.62
N TYR A 57 8.44 6.45 -10.61
CA TYR A 57 8.73 7.42 -11.64
C TYR A 57 7.55 8.38 -11.80
N GLU A 58 7.83 9.67 -11.74
CA GLU A 58 6.83 10.73 -11.92
C GLU A 58 7.23 11.71 -13.02
N ASN A 59 6.26 12.13 -13.83
CA ASN A 59 6.49 13.18 -14.82
C ASN A 59 5.18 13.89 -15.19
N GLY A 60 5.09 15.18 -14.86
CA GLY A 60 4.01 16.04 -15.35
C GLY A 60 2.62 15.52 -14.99
N GLY A 61 2.45 14.98 -13.79
CA GLY A 61 1.20 14.42 -13.25
C GLY A 61 1.02 12.92 -13.51
N PHE A 62 1.74 12.34 -14.47
CA PHE A 62 1.79 10.88 -14.61
C PHE A 62 2.71 10.29 -13.56
N TYR A 63 2.30 9.17 -12.96
CA TYR A 63 3.15 8.36 -12.09
C TYR A 63 3.03 6.87 -12.46
N VAL A 64 4.12 6.13 -12.25
CA VAL A 64 4.16 4.67 -12.29
C VAL A 64 5.20 4.18 -11.29
N GLY A 65 4.89 3.11 -10.59
CA GLY A 65 5.81 2.57 -9.60
C GLY A 65 5.57 1.11 -9.33
N THR A 66 6.43 0.59 -8.47
CA THR A 66 6.32 -0.74 -7.92
C THR A 66 6.74 -0.70 -6.46
N TRP A 67 6.09 -1.55 -5.68
CA TRP A 67 6.43 -1.78 -4.30
C TRP A 67 6.42 -3.27 -4.04
N ALA A 68 7.26 -3.75 -3.13
CA ALA A 68 7.24 -5.14 -2.72
C ALA A 68 7.47 -5.26 -1.23
N ALA A 69 6.77 -6.19 -0.61
CA ALA A 69 6.96 -6.56 0.78
C ALA A 69 7.03 -8.06 0.99
N ASP A 70 7.75 -8.44 2.04
CA ASP A 70 7.73 -9.80 2.56
C ASP A 70 6.38 -10.07 3.24
N VAL A 71 5.65 -11.07 2.74
CA VAL A 71 4.38 -11.56 3.30
C VAL A 71 4.51 -12.98 3.88
N GLY A 72 5.74 -13.44 4.11
CA GLY A 72 6.07 -14.71 4.74
C GLY A 72 6.13 -15.87 3.77
N ASP A 73 5.05 -16.09 3.00
CA ASP A 73 5.07 -17.00 1.86
C ASP A 73 5.27 -16.22 0.56
N GLY A 74 6.54 -15.90 0.29
CA GLY A 74 6.94 -15.07 -0.83
C GLY A 74 6.79 -13.58 -0.54
N LEU A 75 6.78 -12.82 -1.64
CA LEU A 75 6.56 -11.40 -1.71
C LEU A 75 5.18 -11.09 -2.28
N GLU A 76 4.58 -10.04 -1.74
CA GLU A 76 3.62 -9.18 -2.44
C GLU A 76 4.41 -8.23 -3.33
N VAL A 77 3.97 -8.05 -4.57
CA VAL A 77 4.57 -7.16 -5.55
C VAL A 77 3.46 -6.35 -6.20
N ASP A 78 3.49 -5.05 -5.92
CA ASP A 78 2.51 -4.11 -6.39
C ASP A 78 3.03 -3.42 -7.64
N LEU A 79 2.12 -3.21 -8.59
CA LEU A 79 2.35 -2.38 -9.77
C LEU A 79 1.24 -1.36 -9.84
N TYR A 80 1.60 -0.09 -9.84
CA TYR A 80 0.62 0.99 -9.91
C TYR A 80 1.02 2.02 -10.96
N ALA A 81 0.02 2.61 -11.59
CA ALA A 81 0.18 3.74 -12.47
C ALA A 81 -1.05 4.63 -12.42
N GLY A 82 -0.85 5.93 -12.63
CA GLY A 82 -1.97 6.85 -12.63
C GLY A 82 -1.60 8.24 -13.12
N TYR A 83 -2.58 9.12 -13.00
CA TYR A 83 -2.43 10.52 -13.30
C TYR A 83 -3.08 11.36 -12.20
N GLY A 84 -2.34 12.31 -11.67
CA GLY A 84 -2.80 13.22 -10.63
C GLY A 84 -2.43 14.66 -10.92
N PHE A 85 -3.07 15.56 -10.20
CA PHE A 85 -2.69 16.96 -10.14
C PHE A 85 -2.90 17.50 -8.73
N GLU A 86 -2.14 18.52 -8.40
CA GLU A 86 -2.34 19.35 -7.22
C GLU A 86 -2.44 20.81 -7.66
N THR A 87 -3.38 21.53 -7.08
CA THR A 87 -3.59 22.96 -7.32
C THR A 87 -2.83 23.77 -6.28
N GLU A 88 -2.47 25.01 -6.61
CA GLU A 88 -1.84 25.94 -5.65
C GLU A 88 -2.71 26.20 -4.39
N ALA A 89 -4.01 25.92 -4.46
CA ALA A 89 -4.95 26.06 -3.35
C ALA A 89 -4.93 24.84 -2.39
N GLY A 90 -4.08 23.84 -2.64
CA GLY A 90 -3.95 22.63 -1.83
C GLY A 90 -5.04 21.59 -2.06
N PHE A 91 -5.81 21.70 -3.16
CA PHE A 91 -6.66 20.62 -3.63
C PHE A 91 -5.85 19.69 -4.54
N SER A 92 -5.87 18.39 -4.27
CA SER A 92 -5.29 17.35 -5.10
C SER A 92 -6.34 16.34 -5.55
N ALA A 93 -6.13 15.76 -6.73
CA ALA A 93 -6.93 14.65 -7.21
C ALA A 93 -6.09 13.72 -8.09
N SER A 94 -6.34 12.42 -8.01
CA SER A 94 -5.71 11.44 -8.90
C SER A 94 -6.66 10.31 -9.25
N VAL A 95 -6.47 9.76 -10.45
CA VAL A 95 -7.02 8.46 -10.83
C VAL A 95 -5.87 7.52 -11.16
N GLY A 96 -6.00 6.26 -10.78
CA GLY A 96 -4.96 5.26 -10.98
C GLY A 96 -5.52 3.85 -11.12
N PHE A 97 -4.60 2.94 -11.37
CA PHE A 97 -4.82 1.51 -11.32
C PHE A 97 -3.68 0.88 -10.52
N THR A 98 -4.02 -0.06 -9.65
CA THR A 98 -3.09 -0.79 -8.81
C THR A 98 -3.38 -2.28 -8.92
N GLY A 99 -2.33 -3.08 -9.15
CA GLY A 99 -2.41 -4.53 -9.08
C GLY A 99 -1.46 -5.05 -8.00
N TYR A 100 -1.95 -5.95 -7.15
CA TYR A 100 -1.22 -6.59 -6.06
C TYR A 100 -1.01 -8.06 -6.44
N TYR A 101 0.25 -8.47 -6.61
CA TYR A 101 0.60 -9.79 -7.12
C TYR A 101 1.46 -10.57 -6.14
N TYR A 102 1.08 -11.81 -5.85
CA TYR A 102 1.78 -12.64 -4.88
C TYR A 102 2.66 -13.69 -5.55
N THR A 103 3.88 -13.83 -5.04
CA THR A 103 4.88 -14.76 -5.59
C THR A 103 4.85 -16.15 -4.94
N GLY A 104 4.21 -16.27 -3.77
CA GLY A 104 3.94 -17.52 -3.05
C GLY A 104 2.45 -17.84 -2.99
N GLU A 105 2.03 -18.63 -1.99
CA GLU A 105 0.63 -19.04 -1.79
C GLU A 105 -0.04 -18.24 -0.66
N PHE A 106 0.51 -17.07 -0.29
CA PHE A 106 -0.05 -16.18 0.73
C PHE A 106 -1.47 -15.73 0.36
N ASP A 107 -1.66 -15.23 -0.86
CA ASP A 107 -2.95 -14.82 -1.42
C ASP A 107 -2.93 -14.90 -2.95
N ASP A 108 -4.05 -14.57 -3.59
CA ASP A 108 -4.19 -14.40 -5.04
C ASP A 108 -4.27 -12.91 -5.43
N THR A 109 -4.45 -12.66 -6.72
CA THR A 109 -4.30 -11.35 -7.35
C THR A 109 -5.46 -10.41 -6.98
N TYR A 110 -5.12 -9.14 -6.71
CA TYR A 110 -6.08 -8.04 -6.61
C TYR A 110 -5.77 -7.00 -7.68
N GLU A 111 -6.80 -6.50 -8.36
CA GLU A 111 -6.67 -5.43 -9.35
C GLU A 111 -7.76 -4.37 -9.13
N GLU A 112 -7.37 -3.12 -8.94
CA GLU A 112 -8.29 -2.04 -8.59
C GLU A 112 -8.04 -0.74 -9.35
N PHE A 113 -9.12 0.00 -9.58
CA PHE A 113 -9.08 1.41 -9.98
C PHE A 113 -9.20 2.28 -8.75
N ASN A 114 -8.31 3.26 -8.62
CA ASN A 114 -8.21 4.13 -7.46
C ASN A 114 -8.61 5.56 -7.84
N LEU A 115 -9.41 6.21 -7.00
CA LEU A 115 -9.70 7.65 -7.02
C LEU A 115 -9.26 8.25 -5.69
N ASN A 116 -8.36 9.23 -5.74
CA ASN A 116 -7.93 9.95 -4.56
C ASN A 116 -8.29 11.43 -4.67
N LEU A 117 -8.76 12.01 -3.58
CA LEU A 117 -9.03 13.45 -3.45
C LEU A 117 -8.38 13.97 -2.17
N GLY A 118 -7.66 15.07 -2.26
CA GLY A 118 -7.04 15.72 -1.11
C GLY A 118 -7.43 17.18 -1.02
N TYR A 119 -7.61 17.68 0.20
CA TYR A 119 -7.71 19.10 0.47
C TYR A 119 -7.18 19.44 1.86
N SER A 120 -6.10 20.21 1.89
CA SER A 120 -5.44 20.61 3.13
C SER A 120 -5.01 19.39 3.97
N TRP A 121 -5.59 19.19 5.15
CA TRP A 121 -5.26 18.12 6.08
C TRP A 121 -6.18 16.90 5.95
N ILE A 122 -6.99 16.81 4.89
CA ILE A 122 -7.94 15.73 4.66
C ILE A 122 -7.64 15.09 3.31
N SER A 123 -7.59 13.76 3.29
CA SER A 123 -7.59 12.97 2.05
C SER A 123 -8.66 11.90 2.07
N LEU A 124 -9.20 11.62 0.89
CA LEU A 124 -10.20 10.61 0.61
C LEU A 124 -9.66 9.67 -0.46
N GLU A 125 -9.91 8.39 -0.27
CA GLU A 125 -9.65 7.32 -1.22
C GLU A 125 -10.97 6.62 -1.51
N TYR A 126 -11.18 6.29 -2.78
CA TYR A 126 -12.20 5.34 -3.20
C TYR A 126 -11.60 4.41 -4.25
N SER A 127 -11.62 3.11 -3.98
CA SER A 127 -11.07 2.08 -4.86
C SER A 127 -12.17 1.08 -5.21
N VAL A 128 -12.20 0.63 -6.45
CA VAL A 128 -13.08 -0.46 -6.90
C VAL A 128 -12.19 -1.51 -7.54
N GLY A 129 -12.26 -2.74 -7.04
CA GLY A 129 -11.39 -3.81 -7.48
C GLY A 129 -12.07 -5.17 -7.52
N GLU A 130 -11.33 -6.12 -8.06
CA GLU A 130 -11.67 -7.53 -8.10
C GLU A 130 -10.51 -8.31 -7.45
N TRP A 131 -10.86 -9.28 -6.61
CA TRP A 131 -9.94 -10.30 -6.13
C TRP A 131 -10.19 -11.59 -6.92
N ASP A 132 -9.18 -12.09 -7.62
CA ASP A 132 -9.29 -13.31 -8.43
C ASP A 132 -9.62 -14.54 -7.58
N GLY A 133 -9.02 -14.58 -6.38
CA GLY A 133 -9.15 -15.65 -5.41
C GLY A 133 -8.80 -17.05 -5.91
N PHE A 134 -8.86 -18.02 -5.01
CA PHE A 134 -8.56 -19.42 -5.33
C PHE A 134 -9.74 -20.18 -5.95
N GLY A 135 -10.64 -19.47 -6.63
CA GLY A 135 -11.95 -19.98 -7.04
C GLY A 135 -12.74 -19.05 -7.95
N ALA A 136 -13.84 -18.52 -7.43
CA ALA A 136 -14.63 -17.51 -8.13
C ALA A 136 -14.09 -16.13 -7.71
N PRO A 137 -13.88 -15.21 -8.66
CA PRO A 137 -13.54 -13.84 -8.32
C PRO A 137 -14.60 -13.18 -7.44
N SER A 138 -14.18 -12.18 -6.67
CA SER A 138 -15.03 -11.39 -5.77
C SER A 138 -14.79 -9.91 -6.03
N ASP A 139 -15.86 -9.18 -6.28
CA ASP A 139 -15.80 -7.72 -6.43
C ASP A 139 -15.75 -7.05 -5.04
N TYR A 140 -15.03 -5.93 -4.95
CA TYR A 140 -14.99 -5.11 -3.74
C TYR A 140 -14.91 -3.63 -4.07
N ASP A 141 -15.42 -2.81 -3.15
CA ASP A 141 -15.06 -1.41 -3.08
C ASP A 141 -14.44 -1.07 -1.73
N PHE A 142 -13.58 -0.05 -1.71
CA PHE A 142 -12.91 0.43 -0.53
C PHE A 142 -13.04 1.95 -0.43
N PHE A 143 -13.41 2.43 0.75
CA PHE A 143 -13.41 3.85 1.09
C PHE A 143 -12.39 4.13 2.20
N GLY A 144 -11.56 5.16 2.00
CA GLY A 144 -10.62 5.65 3.00
C GLY A 144 -10.80 7.13 3.27
N LEU A 145 -10.71 7.53 4.54
CA LEU A 145 -10.64 8.92 4.99
C LEU A 145 -9.43 9.08 5.92
N THR A 146 -8.51 9.95 5.56
CA THR A 146 -7.34 10.28 6.38
C THR A 146 -7.34 11.75 6.78
N ILE A 147 -6.97 12.01 8.02
CA ILE A 147 -6.73 13.34 8.59
C ILE A 147 -5.26 13.43 8.98
N ASP A 148 -4.51 14.33 8.34
CA ASP A 148 -3.11 14.64 8.65
C ASP A 148 -2.89 16.17 8.70
N PRO A 149 -2.88 16.79 9.89
CA PRO A 149 -2.62 18.22 10.07
C PRO A 149 -1.16 18.65 9.82
N GLY A 150 -0.25 17.74 9.47
CA GLY A 150 1.16 18.04 9.17
C GLY A 150 2.03 18.30 10.40
N ASN A 151 1.60 17.85 11.59
CA ASN A 151 2.37 17.95 12.84
C ASN A 151 2.97 16.60 13.28
N GLY A 152 2.97 15.62 12.37
CA GLY A 152 3.44 14.25 12.58
C GLY A 152 2.34 13.29 13.03
N PHE A 153 1.20 13.77 13.54
CA PHE A 153 0.05 12.92 13.85
C PHE A 153 -0.83 12.74 12.63
N TYR A 154 -1.42 11.56 12.50
CA TYR A 154 -2.49 11.30 11.54
C TYR A 154 -3.53 10.35 12.13
N GLY A 155 -4.69 10.27 11.48
CA GLY A 155 -5.64 9.20 11.71
C GLY A 155 -6.40 8.85 10.44
N THR A 156 -6.72 7.57 10.30
CA THR A 156 -7.36 6.99 9.13
C THR A 156 -8.55 6.16 9.54
N PHE A 157 -9.66 6.29 8.82
CA PHE A 157 -10.78 5.36 8.84
C PHE A 157 -10.89 4.73 7.45
N GLY A 158 -11.05 3.42 7.39
CA GLY A 158 -11.28 2.71 6.14
C GLY A 158 -12.37 1.66 6.26
N SER A 159 -13.07 1.40 5.16
CA SER A 159 -14.17 0.43 5.10
C SER A 159 -14.20 -0.24 3.73
N PHE A 160 -14.38 -1.56 3.76
CA PHE A 160 -14.64 -2.39 2.58
C PHE A 160 -16.15 -2.54 2.36
N GLY A 161 -16.53 -2.79 1.10
CA GLY A 161 -17.90 -3.00 0.67
C GLY A 161 -18.01 -3.97 -0.51
N ASP A 162 -19.21 -3.98 -1.09
CA ASP A 162 -19.69 -4.93 -2.12
C ASP A 162 -19.73 -6.38 -1.63
N GLU A 163 -18.88 -7.27 -2.16
CA GLU A 163 -18.78 -8.66 -1.69
C GLU A 163 -17.75 -8.83 -0.57
N SER A 164 -17.07 -7.75 -0.19
CA SER A 164 -16.19 -7.65 0.99
C SER A 164 -16.88 -6.88 2.12
N ASP A 165 -16.35 -7.01 3.34
CA ASP A 165 -16.87 -6.32 4.52
C ASP A 165 -15.74 -6.03 5.50
N GLY A 166 -16.01 -5.12 6.44
CA GLY A 166 -15.12 -4.78 7.52
C GLY A 166 -14.60 -3.35 7.46
N GLU A 167 -14.19 -2.87 8.62
CA GLU A 167 -13.74 -1.50 8.83
C GLU A 167 -12.57 -1.43 9.79
N TYR A 168 -11.73 -0.41 9.64
CA TYR A 168 -10.63 -0.17 10.56
C TYR A 168 -10.45 1.31 10.87
N PHE A 169 -9.86 1.56 12.03
CA PHE A 169 -9.39 2.85 12.46
C PHE A 169 -7.91 2.77 12.82
N GLU A 170 -7.12 3.69 12.30
CA GLU A 170 -5.71 3.83 12.61
C GLU A 170 -5.43 5.23 13.14
N ILE A 171 -4.59 5.33 14.16
CA ILE A 171 -4.03 6.60 14.64
C ILE A 171 -2.53 6.44 14.81
N GLY A 172 -1.77 7.36 14.25
CA GLY A 172 -0.31 7.26 14.25
C GLY A 172 0.41 8.56 14.50
N TYR A 173 1.70 8.42 14.77
CA TYR A 173 2.67 9.50 14.82
C TYR A 173 3.94 9.10 14.06
N GLY A 174 4.36 9.95 13.13
CA GLY A 174 5.59 9.80 12.37
C GLY A 174 6.50 11.01 12.50
N THR A 175 7.82 10.77 12.44
CA THR A 175 8.82 11.84 12.36
C THR A 175 10.10 11.36 11.68
N THR A 176 10.93 12.28 11.22
CA THR A 176 12.23 11.97 10.61
C THR A 176 13.36 12.24 11.60
N VAL A 177 14.18 11.24 11.87
CA VAL A 177 15.39 11.32 12.71
C VAL A 177 16.58 10.84 11.92
N ALA A 178 17.56 11.73 11.70
CA ALA A 178 18.79 11.42 10.95
C ALA A 178 18.53 10.78 9.57
N GLU A 179 17.60 11.37 8.80
CA GLU A 179 17.17 10.91 7.47
C GLU A 179 16.46 9.55 7.47
N LEU A 180 16.04 9.05 8.64
CA LEU A 180 15.21 7.88 8.78
C LEU A 180 13.83 8.31 9.23
N ASP A 181 12.81 7.86 8.52
CA ASP A 181 11.43 8.05 8.91
C ASP A 181 11.09 6.98 9.93
N ILE A 182 10.62 7.39 11.10
CA ILE A 182 10.23 6.51 12.20
C ILE A 182 8.78 6.78 12.57
N GLY A 183 8.05 5.72 12.87
CA GLY A 183 6.63 5.83 13.19
C GLY A 183 6.15 4.85 14.25
N ILE A 184 5.03 5.21 14.86
CA ILE A 184 4.22 4.34 15.69
C ILE A 184 2.76 4.54 15.32
N ALA A 185 2.00 3.46 15.21
CA ALA A 185 0.57 3.48 14.95
C ALA A 185 -0.17 2.53 15.89
N ALA A 186 -1.40 2.89 16.25
CA ALA A 186 -2.37 1.99 16.86
C ALA A 186 -3.48 1.72 15.84
N ILE A 187 -3.76 0.45 15.58
CA ILE A 187 -4.73 -0.02 14.59
C ILE A 187 -5.81 -0.81 15.32
N PHE A 188 -7.06 -0.55 14.94
CA PHE A 188 -8.26 -1.20 15.45
C PHE A 188 -9.06 -1.67 14.26
N SER A 189 -9.31 -2.97 14.13
CA SER A 189 -10.06 -3.51 12.99
C SER A 189 -11.24 -4.34 13.47
N SER A 190 -12.33 -4.30 12.71
CA SER A 190 -13.54 -5.09 12.98
C SER A 190 -13.28 -6.60 12.91
N GLU A 191 -14.23 -7.39 13.39
CA GLU A 191 -14.11 -8.86 13.41
C GLU A 191 -13.94 -9.48 12.01
N GLU A 192 -14.48 -8.82 10.97
CA GLU A 192 -14.37 -9.25 9.58
C GLU A 192 -12.94 -9.14 9.04
N LEU A 193 -12.13 -8.21 9.55
CA LEU A 193 -10.74 -7.98 9.13
C LEU A 193 -9.72 -8.62 10.07
N SER A 194 -10.17 -9.18 11.18
CA SER A 194 -9.34 -9.47 12.34
C SER A 194 -8.53 -10.76 12.24
N ASP A 195 -7.30 -10.69 12.73
CA ASP A 195 -6.42 -11.85 12.97
C ASP A 195 -6.56 -12.43 14.40
N GLN A 196 -7.42 -11.83 15.23
CA GLN A 196 -7.59 -12.16 16.64
C GLN A 196 -8.90 -12.90 16.91
N ALA A 197 -8.92 -13.70 17.98
CA ALA A 197 -10.07 -14.52 18.32
C ALA A 197 -10.44 -14.42 19.80
N ASP A 198 -11.74 -14.51 20.08
CA ASP A 198 -12.30 -14.53 21.42
C ASP A 198 -11.92 -15.82 22.19
N SER A 199 -12.35 -15.92 23.45
CA SER A 199 -12.10 -17.11 24.27
C SER A 199 -12.76 -18.39 23.75
N ALA A 200 -13.69 -18.29 22.81
CA ALA A 200 -14.37 -19.40 22.15
C ALA A 200 -13.76 -19.74 20.77
N GLY A 201 -12.80 -18.94 20.29
CA GLY A 201 -12.13 -19.11 19.00
C GLY A 201 -12.89 -18.51 17.82
N ASN A 202 -13.88 -17.64 18.04
CA ASN A 202 -14.52 -16.86 16.98
C ASN A 202 -13.69 -15.60 16.69
N PRO A 203 -13.71 -15.06 15.47
CA PRO A 203 -13.15 -13.74 15.19
C PRO A 203 -13.68 -12.70 16.20
N ASP A 204 -12.80 -11.84 16.66
CA ASP A 204 -13.09 -10.72 17.58
C ASP A 204 -12.40 -9.47 17.03
N GLU A 205 -12.76 -8.27 17.47
CA GLU A 205 -12.07 -7.04 17.06
C GLU A 205 -10.55 -7.15 17.32
N SER A 206 -9.72 -6.78 16.33
CA SER A 206 -8.25 -6.79 16.50
C SER A 206 -7.72 -5.42 16.92
N GLN A 207 -6.64 -5.46 17.71
CA GLN A 207 -5.89 -4.28 18.11
C GLN A 207 -4.40 -4.54 17.97
N ALA A 208 -3.69 -3.60 17.35
CA ALA A 208 -2.25 -3.67 17.16
C ALA A 208 -1.54 -2.36 17.48
N ILE A 209 -0.28 -2.46 17.89
CA ILE A 209 0.64 -1.32 17.98
C ILE A 209 1.82 -1.62 17.07
N VAL A 210 1.94 -0.86 16.00
CA VAL A 210 2.93 -1.07 14.94
C VAL A 210 4.04 -0.04 15.07
N PHE A 211 5.28 -0.49 14.97
CA PHE A 211 6.46 0.38 14.82
C PHE A 211 6.94 0.32 13.37
N SER A 212 7.28 1.47 12.80
CA SER A 212 7.83 1.57 11.45
C SER A 212 9.18 2.29 11.43
N ILE A 213 10.01 1.91 10.46
CA ILE A 213 11.23 2.61 10.09
C ILE A 213 11.41 2.54 8.57
N GLY A 214 11.81 3.64 7.95
CA GLY A 214 12.02 3.71 6.51
C GLY A 214 12.99 4.80 6.09
N LYS A 215 13.30 4.80 4.79
CA LYS A 215 14.07 5.85 4.12
C LYS A 215 13.69 5.94 2.65
N SER A 216 13.54 7.17 2.18
CA SER A 216 13.41 7.50 0.75
C SER A 216 14.70 8.10 0.18
N PHE A 217 14.95 7.88 -1.11
CA PHE A 217 16.13 8.30 -1.86
C PHE A 217 15.74 9.06 -3.13
#